data_AF-E9PZB8-F1
#
_entry.id   AF-E9PZB8-F1
#
_cell.length_a   1.000
_cell.length_b   1.000
_cell.length_c   1.000
_cell.angle_alpha   90.00
_cell.angle_beta   90.00
_cell.angle_gamma   90.00
#
_symmetry.space_group_name_H-M   'P 1'
#
loop_
_entity.id
_entity.type
_entity.pdbx_description
1 polymer ?
#
loop_
_entity_poly.entity_id
_entity_poly.type
_entity_poly.pdbx_seq_one_letter_code
_entity_poly.pdbx_strand_id
1 'polypeptide(L)' 'MGSPEERFHFAIDRGGTFTDVFAQCPGGHVRVLKLLSEDPANYADAPTEGIRR' A
#
# COMPACT_ATOMS: atom_id res chain seq x y z
N MET A 1 6.17 9.81 21.95
CA MET A 1 6.07 9.22 20.59
C MET A 1 5.08 8.08 20.70
N GLY A 2 4.05 8.03 19.83
CA GLY A 2 3.06 6.93 19.86
C GLY A 2 3.72 5.57 19.65
N SER A 3 3.11 4.53 20.21
CA SER A 3 3.59 3.15 20.13
C SER A 3 3.64 2.68 18.66
N PRO A 4 4.49 1.71 18.30
CA PRO A 4 4.55 1.17 16.93
C PRO A 4 3.20 0.66 16.42
N GLU A 5 2.30 0.24 17.32
CA GLU A 5 0.97 -0.26 16.98
C GLU A 5 -0.04 0.84 16.67
N GLU A 6 0.30 2.11 16.89
CA GLU A 6 -0.56 3.26 16.57
C GLU A 6 -0.25 3.87 15.19
N ARG A 7 0.66 3.24 14.43
CA ARG A 7 1.12 3.75 13.13
C ARG A 7 0.74 2.82 11.99
N PHE A 8 0.75 3.38 10.78
CA PHE A 8 0.73 2.57 9.57
C PHE A 8 2.16 2.14 9.23
N HIS A 9 2.32 0.87 8.88
CA HIS A 9 3.53 0.34 8.28
C HIS A 9 3.20 -0.24 6.91
N PHE A 10 4.01 0.10 5.92
CA PHE A 10 3.83 -0.35 4.54
C PHE A 10 5.06 -1.09 4.06
N ALA A 11 4.84 -2.20 3.37
CA ALA A 11 5.82 -2.81 2.48
C ALA A 11 5.21 -2.81 1.08
N ILE A 12 5.91 -2.20 0.13
CA ILE A 12 5.45 -2.05 -1.25
C ILE A 12 6.50 -2.61 -2.17
N ASP A 13 6.10 -3.53 -3.03
CA ASP A 13 6.94 -4.09 -4.10
C ASP A 13 6.34 -3.72 -5.46
N ARG A 14 7.04 -2.85 -6.19
CA ARG A 14 6.64 -2.44 -7.53
C ARG A 14 7.25 -3.41 -8.55
N GLY A 15 6.43 -4.31 -9.06
CA GLY A 15 6.79 -5.21 -10.16
C GLY A 15 6.47 -4.62 -11.55
N GLY A 16 6.71 -5.43 -12.58
CA GLY A 16 6.44 -5.04 -13.98
C GLY A 16 4.95 -4.90 -14.30
N THR A 17 4.15 -5.91 -13.99
CA THR A 17 2.69 -5.91 -14.26
C THR A 17 1.87 -5.43 -13.07
N PHE A 18 2.27 -5.82 -11.87
CA PHE A 18 1.54 -5.50 -10.65
C PHE A 18 2.46 -4.92 -9.57
N THR A 19 1.88 -4.05 -8.75
CA THR A 19 2.44 -3.56 -7.50
C THR A 19 1.70 -4.23 -6.34
N ASP A 20 2.45 -4.91 -5.48
CA ASP A 20 1.93 -5.56 -4.28
C ASP A 20 2.11 -4.63 -3.07
N VAL A 21 1.06 -4.51 -2.26
CA VAL A 21 1.03 -3.63 -1.09
C VAL A 21 0.59 -4.43 0.11
N PHE A 22 1.44 -4.45 1.14
CA PHE A 22 1.10 -4.90 2.48
C PHE A 22 1.05 -3.70 3.40
N ALA A 23 -0.07 -3.53 4.10
CA ALA A 23 -0.26 -2.49 5.10
C ALA A 23 -0.61 -3.13 6.45
N GLN A 24 0.20 -2.86 7.46
CA GLN A 24 -0.21 -3.02 8.86
C GLN A 24 -0.76 -1.67 9.32
N CYS A 25 -2.05 -1.61 9.56
CA CYS A 25 -2.76 -0.45 10.07
C CYS A 25 -2.61 -0.33 11.59
N PRO A 26 -2.87 0.86 12.16
CA PRO A 26 -2.99 1.02 13.59
C PRO A 26 -3.97 0.01 14.21
N GLY A 27 -3.65 -0.48 15.40
CA GLY A 27 -4.41 -1.54 16.07
C GLY A 27 -4.13 -2.96 15.53
N GLY A 28 -3.10 -3.11 14.69
CA GLY A 28 -2.62 -4.41 14.21
C GLY A 28 -3.44 -5.01 13.05
N HIS A 29 -4.44 -4.29 12.53
CA HIS A 29 -5.20 -4.73 11.36
C HIS A 29 -4.31 -4.80 10.12
N VAL A 30 -4.49 -5.82 9.29
CA VAL A 30 -3.70 -6.01 8.07
C VAL A 30 -4.59 -5.81 6.85
N ARG A 31 -4.08 -5.10 5.84
CA ARG A 31 -4.68 -4.99 4.51
C ARG A 31 -3.63 -5.32 3.45
N VAL A 32 -4.08 -6.04 2.42
CA VAL A 32 -3.25 -6.43 1.29
C VAL A 32 -3.95 -6.00 0.01
N LEU A 33 -3.22 -5.34 -0.89
CA LEU A 33 -3.71 -4.92 -2.18
C LEU A 33 -2.75 -5.35 -3.28
N LYS A 34 -3.30 -5.57 -4.48
CA LYS A 34 -2.55 -5.78 -5.71
C LYS A 34 -3.11 -4.83 -6.76
N LEU A 35 -2.27 -3.96 -7.29
CA LEU A 35 -2.64 -2.95 -8.28
C LEU A 35 -1.89 -3.23 -9.58
N LEU A 36 -2.47 -2.87 -10.73
CA LEU A 36 -1.68 -2.79 -11.97
C LEU A 36 -0.56 -1.76 -11.76
N SER A 37 0.67 -2.07 -12.15
CA SER A 37 1.80 -1.15 -11.98
C SER A 37 1.63 0.13 -12.78
N GLU A 38 0.93 0.04 -13.92
CA GLU A 38 0.56 1.17 -14.76
C GLU A 38 -0.93 1.09 -15.12
N ASP A 39 -1.70 2.07 -14.65
CA ASP A 39 -3.12 2.25 -14.98
C ASP A 39 -3.49 3.74 -14.89
N PRO A 40 -3.00 4.56 -15.85
CA PRO A 40 -3.12 6.02 -15.80
C PRO A 40 -4.57 6.52 -15.89
N ALA A 41 -5.51 5.67 -16.28
CA ALA A 41 -6.93 6.00 -16.28
C ALA A 41 -7.53 6.04 -14.86
N ASN A 42 -6.93 5.33 -13.90
CA ASN A 42 -7.46 5.17 -12.55
C ASN A 42 -6.59 5.83 -11.47
N TYR A 43 -5.26 5.87 -11.64
CA TYR A 43 -4.33 6.49 -10.70
C TYR A 43 -2.99 6.86 -11.36
N ALA A 44 -2.33 7.89 -10.83
CA ALA A 44 -1.06 8.36 -11.37
C ALA A 44 0.13 7.43 -11.02
N ASP A 45 0.08 6.76 -9.87
CA ASP A 45 1.16 5.92 -9.37
C ASP A 45 0.64 4.81 -8.44
N ALA A 46 1.03 3.56 -8.71
CA ALA A 46 0.51 2.40 -7.99
C ALA A 46 0.94 2.34 -6.49
N PRO A 47 2.21 2.58 -6.10
CA PRO A 47 2.60 2.71 -4.69
C PRO A 47 1.77 3.76 -3.93
N THR A 48 1.63 4.95 -4.50
CA THR A 48 0.90 6.05 -3.88
C THR A 48 -0.60 5.72 -3.74
N GLU A 49 -1.20 5.13 -4.78
CA GLU A 49 -2.57 4.65 -4.72
C GLU A 49 -2.75 3.54 -3.67
N GLY A 50 -1.76 2.66 -3.52
CA GLY A 50 -1.72 1.62 -2.50
C GLY A 50 -1.81 2.16 -1.08
N ILE A 51 -1.11 3.27 -0.80
CA ILE A 51 -1.16 3.97 0.50
C ILE A 51 -2.50 4.70 0.69
N ARG A 52 -3.11 5.22 -0.38
CA ARG A 52 -4.39 5.94 -0.34
C ARG A 52 -5.58 5.04 0.03
N ARG A 53 -5.57 3.78 -0.43
CA ARG A 53 -6.70 2.84 -0.32
C ARG A 53 -6.84 2.18 1.03
#